data_AF-A0AAU9K6D6-F1
#
_entry.id   AF-A0AAU9K6D6-F1
#
_cell.length_a   1.000
_cell.length_b   1.000
_cell.length_c   1.000
_cell.angle_alpha   90.00
_cell.angle_beta   90.00
_cell.angle_gamma   90.00
#
_symmetry.space_group_name_H-M   'P 1'
#
loop_
_entity.id
_entity.type
_entity.pdbx_description
1 polymer ?
#
loop_
_entity_poly.entity_id
_entity_poly.type
_entity_poly.pdbx_seq_one_letter_code
_entity_poly.pdbx_strand_id
1 'polypeptide(L)'
;METSQFYYKQVAVIQGRFFSIYDRKTEYQIGKTLHQEAAPNHQSGYYVYKTPYQALISNIPYKEGGNFVAPRTILKVIAWGECIEYPNHKFSFSYILPVEDIGLPFGYISTQYARNYDRKNAKLKPKTSSMKEETKKLEEEVKKLEDLAIRMGINI
;
A
#
# COMPACT_ATOMS: atom_id res chain seq x y z
N MET A 1 18.24 -24.39 22.14
CA MET A 1 17.04 -23.70 21.63
C MET A 1 17.32 -23.36 20.19
N GLU A 2 16.61 -23.96 19.24
CA GLU A 2 16.70 -23.54 17.84
C GLU A 2 16.17 -22.11 17.73
N THR A 3 17.01 -21.18 17.31
CA THR A 3 16.59 -19.82 17.00
C THR A 3 15.64 -19.87 15.81
N SER A 4 14.35 -19.60 16.01
CA SER A 4 13.40 -19.50 14.90
C SER A 4 13.92 -18.50 13.88
N GLN A 5 14.13 -18.95 12.64
CA GLN A 5 14.69 -18.12 11.59
C GLN A 5 13.56 -17.28 10.97
N PHE A 6 13.63 -15.97 11.20
CA PHE A 6 12.69 -15.02 10.60
C PHE A 6 13.08 -14.65 9.18
N TYR A 7 12.07 -14.50 8.34
CA TYR A 7 12.16 -14.02 6.96
C TYR A 7 11.15 -12.90 6.74
N TYR A 8 11.22 -12.27 5.57
CA TYR A 8 10.45 -11.08 5.26
C TYR A 8 9.78 -11.20 3.90
N LYS A 9 8.50 -10.82 3.83
CA LYS A 9 7.69 -10.90 2.61
C LYS A 9 6.99 -9.58 2.33
N GLN A 10 7.20 -9.02 1.15
CA GLN A 10 6.39 -7.90 0.69
C GLN A 10 5.01 -8.39 0.23
N VAL A 11 3.95 -7.75 0.70
CA VAL A 11 2.55 -8.10 0.42
C VAL A 11 1.74 -6.85 0.05
N ALA A 12 0.59 -7.05 -0.60
CA ALA A 12 -0.38 -6.00 -0.85
C ALA A 12 -1.33 -5.85 0.36
N VAL A 13 -1.71 -4.62 0.69
CA VAL A 13 -2.68 -4.29 1.74
C VAL A 13 -3.98 -3.82 1.07
N ILE A 14 -5.06 -4.56 1.26
CA ILE A 14 -6.39 -4.27 0.69
C ILE A 14 -7.41 -4.35 1.81
N GLN A 15 -8.04 -3.22 2.14
CA GLN A 15 -9.05 -3.13 3.21
C GLN A 15 -8.57 -3.75 4.54
N GLY A 16 -7.31 -3.48 4.91
CA GLY A 16 -6.69 -4.01 6.15
C GLY A 16 -6.27 -5.48 6.11
N ARG A 17 -6.37 -6.14 4.95
CA ARG A 17 -5.97 -7.55 4.75
C ARG A 17 -4.73 -7.66 3.88
N PHE A 18 -3.94 -8.71 4.09
CA PHE A 18 -2.67 -8.91 3.41
C PHE A 18 -2.79 -9.95 2.31
N PHE A 19 -2.45 -9.59 1.07
CA PHE A 19 -2.55 -10.48 -0.08
C PHE A 19 -1.24 -10.60 -0.84
N SER A 20 -1.08 -11.70 -1.56
CA SER A 20 -0.04 -11.85 -2.57
C SER A 20 -0.13 -10.73 -3.60
N ILE A 21 1.02 -10.13 -3.89
CA ILE A 21 1.14 -9.10 -4.92
C ILE A 21 0.92 -9.71 -6.31
N TYR A 22 1.22 -11.02 -6.48
CA TYR A 22 1.21 -11.69 -7.78
C TYR A 22 -0.12 -12.33 -8.16
N ASP A 23 -0.74 -13.11 -7.27
CA ASP A 23 -1.93 -13.92 -7.61
C ASP A 23 -3.26 -13.33 -7.10
N ARG A 24 -3.21 -12.39 -6.17
CA ARG A 24 -4.35 -11.76 -5.45
C ARG A 24 -5.24 -12.71 -4.63
N LYS A 25 -5.04 -14.02 -4.72
CA LYS A 25 -5.88 -15.03 -4.10
C LYS A 25 -5.32 -15.45 -2.74
N THR A 26 -4.00 -15.55 -2.64
CA THR A 26 -3.33 -15.96 -1.42
C THR A 26 -3.38 -14.82 -0.42
N GLU A 27 -4.13 -15.02 0.67
CA GLU A 27 -4.19 -14.13 1.81
C GLU A 27 -3.23 -14.59 2.91
N TYR A 28 -2.44 -13.67 3.44
CA TYR A 28 -1.54 -13.90 4.56
C TYR A 28 -2.19 -13.42 5.85
N GLN A 29 -2.73 -14.35 6.64
CA GLN A 29 -3.31 -14.02 7.94
C GLN A 29 -2.23 -14.15 9.03
N ILE A 30 -2.08 -13.13 9.87
CA ILE A 30 -1.17 -13.18 11.02
C ILE A 30 -1.57 -14.32 11.94
N GLY A 31 -0.60 -15.13 12.36
CA GLY A 31 -0.80 -16.28 13.24
C GLY A 31 -1.35 -17.53 12.55
N LYS A 32 -1.58 -17.50 11.23
CA LYS A 32 -2.05 -18.66 10.46
C LYS A 32 -0.95 -19.22 9.58
N THR A 33 -0.65 -20.51 9.73
CA THR A 33 0.27 -21.22 8.84
C THR A 33 -0.34 -21.39 7.47
N LEU A 34 0.48 -21.16 6.44
CA LEU A 34 0.17 -21.48 5.05
C LEU A 34 1.12 -22.58 4.55
N HIS A 35 0.62 -23.40 3.62
CA HIS A 35 1.38 -24.47 2.98
C HIS A 35 1.16 -24.46 1.46
N GLN A 36 2.27 -24.59 0.73
CA GLN A 36 2.32 -24.79 -0.71
C GLN A 36 3.70 -25.33 -1.05
N GLU A 37 3.80 -26.49 -1.71
CA GLU A 37 5.11 -27.08 -2.01
C GLU A 37 6.03 -26.12 -2.77
N ALA A 38 7.27 -26.01 -2.32
CA ALA A 38 8.30 -25.27 -3.05
C ALA A 38 8.63 -26.01 -4.34
N ALA A 39 8.78 -25.28 -5.45
CA ALA A 39 9.15 -25.86 -6.73
C ALA A 39 10.22 -25.01 -7.43
N PRO A 40 11.11 -25.64 -8.21
CA PRO A 40 12.14 -24.93 -8.95
C PRO A 40 11.54 -23.95 -9.98
N ASN A 41 12.39 -23.07 -10.52
CA ASN A 41 12.02 -22.12 -11.60
C ASN A 41 10.85 -21.18 -11.26
N HIS A 42 10.71 -20.82 -9.97
CA HIS A 42 9.65 -19.94 -9.49
C HIS A 42 8.22 -20.45 -9.76
N GLN A 43 8.03 -21.76 -9.83
CA GLN A 43 6.71 -22.34 -10.12
C GLN A 43 5.79 -22.43 -8.90
N SER A 44 6.35 -22.50 -7.68
CA SER A 44 5.56 -22.69 -6.46
C SER A 44 6.32 -22.32 -5.18
N GLY A 45 5.59 -22.33 -4.07
CA GLY A 45 6.07 -22.02 -2.72
C GLY A 45 5.99 -20.54 -2.36
N TYR A 46 6.33 -20.23 -1.12
CA TYR A 46 6.25 -18.88 -0.60
C TYR A 46 7.58 -18.16 -0.68
N TYR A 47 7.63 -17.17 -1.58
CA TYR A 47 8.80 -16.33 -1.72
C TYR A 47 8.97 -15.36 -0.55
N VAL A 48 10.16 -15.37 0.05
CA VAL A 48 10.57 -14.54 1.19
C VAL A 48 12.04 -14.11 1.04
N TYR A 49 12.49 -13.19 1.89
CA TYR A 49 13.85 -12.66 1.92
C TYR A 49 14.44 -12.74 3.33
N LYS A 50 15.77 -12.82 3.44
CA LYS A 50 16.48 -12.90 4.73
C LYS A 50 16.38 -11.61 5.55
N THR A 51 16.25 -10.46 4.90
CA THR A 51 16.19 -9.15 5.57
C THR A 51 15.01 -8.31 5.07
N PRO A 52 14.47 -7.38 5.89
CA PRO A 52 13.42 -6.48 5.45
C PRO A 52 13.90 -5.56 4.31
N TYR A 53 15.17 -5.18 4.33
CA TYR A 53 15.77 -4.37 3.27
C TYR A 53 15.74 -5.09 1.91
N GLN A 54 16.10 -6.38 1.85
CA GLN A 54 16.00 -7.18 0.63
C GLN A 54 14.54 -7.28 0.13
N ALA A 55 13.58 -7.48 1.03
CA ALA A 55 12.16 -7.47 0.66
C ALA A 55 11.73 -6.13 0.07
N LEU A 56 12.19 -5.02 0.67
CA LEU A 56 11.88 -3.65 0.26
C LEU A 56 12.38 -3.30 -1.14
N ILE A 57 13.63 -3.67 -1.45
CA ILE A 57 14.27 -3.36 -2.74
C ILE A 57 13.99 -4.41 -3.82
N SER A 58 13.26 -5.47 -3.48
CA SER A 58 13.00 -6.55 -4.42
C SER A 58 12.21 -6.05 -5.64
N ASN A 59 12.70 -6.41 -6.82
CA ASN A 59 12.01 -6.07 -8.05
C ASN A 59 10.78 -6.98 -8.21
N ILE A 60 9.60 -6.38 -8.12
CA ILE A 60 8.34 -7.05 -8.40
C ILE A 60 7.96 -6.69 -9.83
N PRO A 61 7.94 -7.63 -10.78
CA PRO A 61 7.49 -7.36 -12.13
C PRO A 61 5.97 -7.09 -12.12
N TYR A 62 5.53 -6.24 -13.05
CA TYR A 62 4.11 -6.09 -13.32
C TYR A 62 3.53 -7.43 -13.78
N LYS A 63 2.37 -7.79 -13.21
CA LYS A 63 1.58 -8.93 -13.64
C LYS A 63 0.15 -8.47 -13.82
N GLU A 64 -0.40 -8.72 -15.00
CA GLU A 64 -1.81 -8.44 -15.28
C GLU A 64 -2.69 -9.23 -14.32
N GLY A 65 -3.70 -8.56 -13.76
CA GLY A 65 -4.51 -9.16 -12.71
C GLY A 65 -3.72 -9.50 -11.45
N GLY A 66 -2.61 -8.82 -11.15
CA GLY A 66 -1.96 -8.81 -9.84
C GLY A 66 -2.41 -7.62 -8.99
N ASN A 67 -1.91 -7.54 -7.76
CA ASN A 67 -2.10 -6.39 -6.86
C ASN A 67 -0.94 -5.39 -6.98
N PHE A 68 -0.42 -5.18 -8.18
CA PHE A 68 0.82 -4.44 -8.41
C PHE A 68 0.76 -2.98 -7.91
N VAL A 69 -0.40 -2.33 -8.09
CA VAL A 69 -0.66 -0.92 -7.71
C VAL A 69 -1.20 -0.74 -6.30
N ALA A 70 -1.54 -1.83 -5.60
CA ALA A 70 -2.08 -1.75 -4.25
C ALA A 70 -1.04 -1.18 -3.27
N PRO A 71 -1.47 -0.55 -2.17
CA PRO A 71 -0.60 -0.25 -1.03
C PRO A 71 0.15 -1.52 -0.60
N ARG A 72 1.38 -1.35 -0.10
CA ARG A 72 2.25 -2.48 0.24
C ARG A 72 2.64 -2.41 1.71
N THR A 73 2.96 -3.56 2.27
CA THR A 73 3.68 -3.67 3.54
C THR A 73 4.70 -4.80 3.49
N ILE A 74 5.54 -4.92 4.51
CA ILE A 74 6.41 -6.08 4.72
C ILE A 74 5.89 -6.84 5.93
N LEU A 75 5.65 -8.14 5.74
CA LEU A 75 5.40 -9.06 6.85
C LEU A 75 6.70 -9.72 7.28
N LYS A 76 6.89 -9.83 8.59
CA LYS A 76 7.83 -10.77 9.19
C LYS A 76 7.15 -12.12 9.28
N VAL A 77 7.87 -13.17 8.88
CA VAL A 77 7.34 -14.54 8.80
C VAL A 77 8.35 -15.53 9.37
N ILE A 78 7.87 -16.64 9.90
CA ILE A 78 8.68 -17.86 10.12
C ILE A 78 8.47 -18.74 8.87
N ALA A 79 9.53 -19.36 8.37
CA ALA A 79 9.45 -20.21 7.17
C ALA A 79 10.22 -21.52 7.39
N TRP A 80 9.68 -22.64 6.90
CA TRP A 80 10.28 -23.97 7.05
C TRP A 80 9.81 -24.95 5.96
N GLY A 81 10.33 -26.19 6.01
CA GLY A 81 10.08 -27.23 5.01
C GLY A 81 11.11 -27.19 3.89
N GLU A 82 10.72 -27.65 2.69
CA GLU A 82 11.58 -27.57 1.52
C GLU A 82 11.93 -26.11 1.23
N CYS A 83 13.21 -25.85 0.97
CA CYS A 83 13.75 -24.51 0.77
C CYS A 83 14.56 -24.47 -0.52
N ILE A 84 14.20 -23.54 -1.40
CA ILE A 84 14.94 -23.26 -2.64
C ILE A 84 15.47 -21.83 -2.55
N GLU A 85 16.79 -21.68 -2.56
CA GLU A 85 17.46 -20.38 -2.67
C GLU A 85 17.70 -20.05 -4.16
N TYR A 86 17.34 -18.84 -4.56
CA TYR A 86 17.58 -18.32 -5.91
C TYR A 86 18.74 -17.31 -5.90
N PRO A 87 19.43 -17.10 -7.05
CA PRO A 87 20.58 -16.20 -7.15
C PRO A 87 20.34 -14.74 -6.74
N ASN A 88 19.08 -14.29 -6.72
CA ASN A 88 18.69 -12.94 -6.32
C ASN A 88 18.40 -12.80 -4.82
N HIS A 89 18.90 -13.72 -3.99
CA HIS A 89 18.67 -13.80 -2.55
C HIS A 89 17.19 -13.96 -2.15
N LYS A 90 16.37 -14.43 -3.09
CA LYS A 90 15.00 -14.86 -2.84
C LYS A 90 15.01 -16.31 -2.39
N PHE A 91 14.21 -16.62 -1.38
CA PHE A 91 14.00 -17.98 -0.89
C PHE A 91 12.55 -18.38 -1.19
N SER A 92 12.30 -19.62 -1.58
CA SER A 92 10.97 -20.21 -1.59
C SER A 92 10.90 -21.32 -0.55
N PHE A 93 9.90 -21.25 0.34
CA PHE A 93 9.65 -22.26 1.36
C PHE A 93 8.29 -22.92 1.17
N SER A 94 8.17 -24.20 1.56
CA SER A 94 6.88 -24.91 1.54
C SER A 94 5.89 -24.38 2.59
N TYR A 95 6.39 -23.94 3.75
CA TYR A 95 5.56 -23.43 4.85
C TYR A 95 5.97 -22.03 5.24
N ILE A 96 4.98 -21.18 5.53
CA ILE A 96 5.20 -19.90 6.19
C ILE A 96 4.15 -19.65 7.28
N LEU A 97 4.55 -18.90 8.29
CA LEU A 97 3.68 -18.35 9.33
C LEU A 97 3.93 -16.84 9.43
N PRO A 98 3.01 -16.00 8.93
CA PRO A 98 3.08 -14.57 9.17
C PRO A 98 2.94 -14.26 10.66
N VAL A 99 3.88 -13.50 11.22
CA VAL A 99 3.92 -13.21 12.67
C VAL A 99 3.66 -11.75 13.00
N GLU A 100 4.06 -10.83 12.12
CA GLU A 100 4.02 -9.39 12.40
C GLU A 100 3.99 -8.60 11.08
N ASP A 101 3.18 -7.53 11.06
CA ASP A 101 3.27 -6.50 10.02
C ASP A 101 4.26 -5.42 10.50
N ILE A 102 5.40 -5.31 9.82
CA ILE A 102 6.46 -4.36 10.19
C ILE A 102 6.37 -3.05 9.40
N GLY A 103 5.39 -2.90 8.51
CA GLY A 103 5.19 -1.69 7.73
C GLY A 103 6.19 -1.50 6.59
N LEU A 104 6.17 -0.29 6.04
CA LEU A 104 7.21 0.23 5.16
C LEU A 104 7.87 1.45 5.83
N PRO A 105 9.13 1.77 5.48
CA PRO A 105 9.75 3.01 5.92
C PRO A 105 8.90 4.23 5.55
N PHE A 106 8.89 5.22 6.44
CA PHE A 106 8.18 6.48 6.19
C PHE A 106 8.63 7.11 4.87
N GLY A 107 7.66 7.58 4.07
CA GLY A 107 7.93 8.19 2.76
C GLY A 107 8.21 7.18 1.64
N TYR A 108 8.13 5.87 1.89
CA TYR A 108 8.18 4.89 0.81
C TYR A 108 6.95 5.01 -0.08
N ILE A 109 7.17 5.33 -1.35
CA ILE A 109 6.10 5.41 -2.34
C ILE A 109 6.01 4.04 -3.02
N SER A 110 4.93 3.32 -2.75
CA SER A 110 4.73 1.90 -3.02
C SER A 110 4.96 1.46 -4.47
N THR A 111 4.89 2.40 -5.43
CA THR A 111 5.24 2.17 -6.84
C THR A 111 5.73 3.46 -7.52
N GLN A 112 6.56 3.34 -8.57
CA GLN A 112 6.81 4.46 -9.50
C GLN A 112 5.50 5.02 -10.09
N TYR A 113 4.47 4.17 -10.23
CA TYR A 113 3.14 4.56 -10.66
C TYR A 113 2.45 5.48 -9.66
N ALA A 114 2.49 5.17 -8.35
CA ALA A 114 1.99 6.05 -7.29
C ALA A 114 2.76 7.38 -7.26
N ARG A 115 4.10 7.36 -7.43
CA ARG A 115 4.91 8.59 -7.62
C ARG A 115 4.43 9.42 -8.81
N ASN A 116 4.16 8.78 -9.94
CA ASN A 116 3.74 9.45 -11.16
C ASN A 116 2.29 9.94 -11.10
N TYR A 117 1.40 9.22 -10.42
CA TYR A 117 0.03 9.61 -10.12
C TYR A 117 0.01 10.84 -9.20
N ASP A 118 0.76 10.80 -8.09
CA ASP A 118 0.89 11.93 -7.17
C ASP A 118 1.49 13.16 -7.87
N ARG A 119 2.50 12.99 -8.73
CA ARG A 119 3.05 14.09 -9.54
C ARG A 119 2.04 14.68 -10.53
N LYS A 120 1.21 13.86 -11.18
CA LYS A 120 0.15 14.34 -12.08
C LYS A 120 -0.96 15.06 -11.31
N ASN A 121 -1.36 14.55 -10.14
CA ASN A 121 -2.43 15.14 -9.34
C ASN A 121 -1.97 16.37 -8.52
N ALA A 122 -0.69 16.43 -8.12
CA ALA A 122 -0.12 17.63 -7.53
C ALA A 122 -0.13 18.82 -8.50
N LYS A 123 -0.05 18.57 -9.81
CA LYS A 123 -0.24 19.58 -10.87
C LYS A 123 -1.72 19.91 -11.13
N LEU A 124 -2.65 19.07 -10.70
CA LEU A 124 -4.10 19.25 -10.80
C LEU A 124 -4.72 19.82 -9.53
N LYS A 125 -3.93 20.29 -8.55
CA LYS A 125 -4.49 21.03 -7.41
C LYS A 125 -5.42 22.11 -7.98
N PRO A 126 -6.73 22.06 -7.67
CA PRO A 126 -7.66 23.08 -8.17
C PRO A 126 -7.11 24.43 -7.71
N LYS A 127 -7.03 25.38 -8.64
CA LYS A 127 -6.69 26.77 -8.31
C LYS A 127 -7.67 27.21 -7.23
N THR A 128 -7.22 27.21 -5.99
CA THR A 128 -7.96 27.68 -4.81
C THR A 128 -8.33 29.17 -4.91
N SER A 129 -7.90 29.87 -5.98
CA SER A 129 -8.36 31.22 -6.28
C SER A 129 -9.84 31.26 -6.67
N SER A 130 -10.35 30.26 -7.40
CA SER A 130 -11.74 30.30 -7.89
C SER A 130 -12.77 30.21 -6.77
N MET A 131 -12.54 29.35 -5.77
CA MET A 131 -13.44 29.27 -4.61
C MET A 131 -13.34 30.51 -3.72
N LYS A 132 -12.15 31.11 -3.55
CA LYS A 132 -12.00 32.33 -2.75
C LYS A 132 -12.70 33.53 -3.38
N GLU A 133 -12.68 33.65 -4.71
CA GLU A 133 -13.41 34.72 -5.43
C GLU A 133 -14.92 34.53 -5.31
N GLU A 134 -15.41 33.30 -5.42
CA GLU A 134 -16.83 32.99 -5.31
C GLU A 134 -17.35 33.22 -3.87
N THR A 135 -16.59 32.81 -2.84
CA THR A 135 -16.93 33.10 -1.44
C THR A 135 -16.96 34.60 -1.16
N LYS A 136 -15.98 35.36 -1.65
CA LYS A 136 -15.94 36.82 -1.47
C LYS A 136 -17.14 37.50 -2.15
N LYS A 137 -17.52 37.04 -3.35
CA LYS A 137 -18.68 37.57 -4.07
C LYS A 137 -19.99 37.30 -3.32
N LEU A 138 -20.14 36.10 -2.75
CA LEU A 138 -21.30 35.74 -1.94
C LEU A 138 -21.36 36.56 -0.65
N GLU A 139 -20.24 36.79 0.03
CA GLU A 139 -20.17 37.65 1.22
C GLU A 139 -20.58 39.11 0.90
N GLU A 140 -20.15 39.65 -0.24
CA GLU A 140 -20.54 40.99 -0.69
C GLU A 140 -22.04 41.08 -1.06
N GLU A 141 -22.61 40.01 -1.61
CA GLU A 141 -24.04 39.94 -1.95
C GLU A 141 -24.92 39.84 -0.70
N VAL A 142 -24.55 38.99 0.27
CA VAL A 142 -25.24 38.88 1.56
C VAL A 142 -25.24 40.23 2.28
N LYS A 143 -24.10 40.92 2.33
CA LYS A 143 -24.01 42.25 2.96
C LYS A 143 -24.95 43.28 2.32
N LYS A 144 -25.08 43.26 0.98
CA LYS A 144 -26.01 44.17 0.28
C LYS A 144 -27.47 43.86 0.61
N LEU A 145 -27.81 42.59 0.78
CA LEU A 145 -29.17 42.16 1.15
C LEU A 145 -29.49 42.55 2.60
N GLU A 146 -28.54 42.40 3.51
CA GLU A 146 -28.67 42.85 4.91
C GLU A 146 -28.91 44.36 4.99
N ASP A 147 -28.08 45.15 4.29
CA ASP A 147 -28.24 46.62 4.23
C ASP A 147 -29.61 47.04 3.66
N LEU A 148 -30.12 46.30 2.66
CA LEU A 148 -31.43 46.57 2.05
C LEU A 148 -32.58 46.25 3.01
N ALA A 149 -32.53 45.10 3.68
CA ALA A 149 -33.55 44.70 4.64
C ALA A 149 -33.60 45.65 5.85
N ILE A 150 -32.45 46.12 6.35
CA ILE A 150 -32.38 47.18 7.38
C ILE A 150 -33.07 48.46 6.89
N ARG A 151 -32.83 48.90 5.64
CA ARG A 151 -33.50 50.08 5.06
C ARG A 151 -35.00 49.90 4.89
N MET A 152 -35.45 48.67 4.68
CA MET A 152 -36.87 48.34 4.55
C MET A 152 -37.57 48.16 5.91
N GLY A 153 -36.85 48.34 7.03
CA GLY A 153 -37.40 48.14 8.38
C GLY A 153 -37.68 46.67 8.71
N ILE A 154 -37.08 45.74 7.97
CA ILE A 154 -37.15 44.32 8.24
C ILE A 154 -36.07 44.00 9.28
N ASN A 155 -36.50 43.59 10.47
CA ASN A 155 -35.58 43.02 11.46
C ASN A 155 -35.13 41.63 10.97
N ILE A 156 -33.84 41.49 10.69
CA ILE A 156 -33.17 40.25 10.28
C ILE A 156 -32.51 39.62 11.51
#